data_AF-A0A847FC05-F1
#
_entry.id   AF-A0A847FC05-F1
#
_cell.length_a   1.000
_cell.length_b   1.000
_cell.length_c   1.000
_cell.angle_alpha   90.00
_cell.angle_beta   90.00
_cell.angle_gamma   90.00
#
_symmetry.space_group_name_H-M   'P 1'
#
loop_
_entity.id
_entity.type
_entity.pdbx_description
1 polymer ?
#
loop_
_entity_poly.entity_id
_entity_poly.type
_entity_poly.pdbx_seq_one_letter_code
_entity_poly.pdbx_strand_id
1 'polypeptide(L)'
;MPLILHHHERFDGKGYPSGLIGEAIPLGARVLTIADAYDAMTTPRPYRNRMSSEDALSELQNNSGNQFDTDLVERFCRIIRIAKQENPAI
;
A
#
# COMPACT_ATOMS: atom_id res chain seq x y z
N MET A 1 -9.48 17.63 3.78
CA MET A 1 -8.62 16.73 2.99
C MET A 1 -8.78 15.30 3.48
N PRO A 2 -9.83 14.59 3.04
CA PRO A 2 -10.13 13.24 3.54
C PRO A 2 -9.00 12.23 3.28
N LEU A 3 -8.21 12.40 2.22
CA LEU A 3 -7.04 11.56 1.95
C LEU A 3 -5.98 11.67 3.07
N ILE A 4 -5.60 12.90 3.44
CA ILE A 4 -4.60 13.14 4.50
C ILE A 4 -5.14 12.67 5.85
N LEU A 5 -6.43 12.88 6.11
CA LEU A 5 -7.03 12.50 7.39
C LEU A 5 -7.13 10.98 7.58
N HIS A 6 -7.46 10.23 6.52
CA HIS A 6 -7.82 8.82 6.62
C HIS A 6 -6.82 7.82 6.00
N HIS A 7 -5.66 8.25 5.48
CA HIS A 7 -4.66 7.30 4.95
C HIS A 7 -3.98 6.43 6.02
N HIS A 8 -4.21 6.69 7.30
CA HIS A 8 -3.82 5.81 8.41
C HIS A 8 -4.97 4.91 8.90
N GLU A 9 -6.14 4.98 8.28
CA GLU A 9 -7.17 3.96 8.46
C GLU A 9 -6.66 2.62 7.91
N ARG A 10 -7.09 1.53 8.53
CA ARG A 10 -6.77 0.17 8.10
C ARG A 10 -8.04 -0.50 7.64
N PHE A 11 -7.94 -1.34 6.61
CA PHE A 11 -9.10 -2.02 6.05
C PHE A 11 -9.87 -2.87 7.10
N ASP A 12 -9.17 -3.41 8.09
CA ASP A 12 -9.68 -4.16 9.24
C ASP A 12 -10.28 -3.32 10.38
N GLY A 13 -10.29 -1.99 10.26
CA GLY A 13 -10.82 -1.09 11.28
C GLY A 13 -9.89 -0.81 12.46
N LYS A 14 -8.66 -1.35 12.47
CA LYS A 14 -7.68 -1.09 13.54
C LYS A 14 -6.86 0.19 13.33
N GLY A 15 -7.20 0.96 12.30
CA GLY A 15 -6.56 2.23 11.98
C GLY A 15 -7.16 3.40 12.76
N TYR A 16 -6.72 4.59 12.39
CA TYR A 16 -7.12 5.84 13.03
C TYR A 16 -7.22 6.96 11.98
N PRO A 17 -7.93 8.07 12.24
CA PRO A 17 -8.52 8.50 13.52
C PRO A 17 -9.98 8.06 13.76
N SER A 18 -10.69 7.60 12.74
CA SER A 18 -12.13 7.37 12.79
C SER A 18 -12.52 5.90 12.90
N GLY A 19 -11.57 4.97 12.74
CA GLY A 19 -11.83 3.53 12.84
C GLY A 19 -12.73 3.04 11.70
N LEU A 20 -12.57 3.63 10.51
CA LEU A 20 -13.35 3.25 9.33
C LEU A 20 -12.93 1.85 8.87
N ILE A 21 -13.90 1.06 8.41
CA ILE A 21 -13.69 -0.34 8.03
C ILE A 21 -14.02 -0.53 6.55
N GLY A 22 -13.17 -1.27 5.85
CA GLY A 22 -13.40 -1.65 4.46
C GLY A 22 -13.64 -0.45 3.55
N GLU A 23 -14.76 -0.50 2.82
CA GLU A 23 -15.10 0.52 1.83
C GLU A 23 -15.61 1.84 2.43
N ALA A 24 -15.86 1.90 3.73
CA ALA A 24 -16.14 3.16 4.42
C ALA A 24 -14.93 4.11 4.38
N ILE A 25 -13.72 3.55 4.21
CA ILE A 25 -12.50 4.32 3.97
C ILE A 25 -12.57 4.91 2.55
N PRO A 26 -12.40 6.24 2.38
CA PRO A 26 -12.40 6.86 1.06
C PRO A 26 -11.43 6.16 0.10
N LEU A 27 -11.88 5.89 -1.13
CA LEU A 27 -11.09 5.16 -2.14
C LEU A 27 -9.66 5.72 -2.29
N GLY A 28 -9.54 7.05 -2.38
CA GLY A 28 -8.24 7.70 -2.50
C GLY A 28 -7.33 7.50 -1.29
N ALA A 29 -7.89 7.36 -0.08
CA ALA A 29 -7.11 7.04 1.12
C ALA A 29 -6.61 5.59 1.05
N ARG A 30 -7.47 4.62 0.68
CA ARG A 30 -7.06 3.22 0.50
C ARG A 30 -5.93 3.06 -0.52
N VAL A 31 -6.01 3.77 -1.66
CA VAL A 31 -4.95 3.79 -2.68
C VAL A 31 -3.68 4.43 -2.14
N LEU A 32 -3.79 5.58 -1.45
CA LEU A 32 -2.64 6.30 -0.90
C LEU A 32 -1.90 5.46 0.14
N THR A 33 -2.62 4.76 1.02
CA THR A 33 -2.01 3.88 2.04
C THR A 33 -1.17 2.76 1.41
N ILE A 34 -1.62 2.17 0.31
CA ILE A 34 -0.85 1.14 -0.42
C ILE A 34 0.40 1.76 -1.06
N ALA A 35 0.26 2.92 -1.70
CA ALA A 35 1.37 3.61 -2.36
C ALA A 35 2.45 4.07 -1.35
N ASP A 36 2.02 4.64 -0.22
CA ASP A 36 2.92 5.08 0.87
C ASP A 36 3.67 3.91 1.49
N ALA A 37 2.98 2.79 1.74
CA ALA A 37 3.62 1.57 2.24
C ALA A 37 4.68 1.04 1.25
N TYR A 38 4.35 0.96 -0.05
CA TYR A 38 5.28 0.50 -1.07
C TYR A 38 6.50 1.39 -1.21
N ASP A 39 6.33 2.72 -1.23
CA ASP A 39 7.44 3.67 -1.27
C ASP A 39 8.32 3.55 -0.02
N ALA A 40 7.70 3.51 1.17
CA ALA A 40 8.42 3.34 2.42
C ALA A 40 9.23 2.04 2.47
N MET A 41 8.76 0.98 1.80
CA MET A 41 9.48 -0.29 1.72
C MET A 41 10.64 -0.28 0.74
N THR A 42 10.47 0.37 -0.42
CA THR A 42 11.41 0.31 -1.56
C THR A 42 12.39 1.49 -1.63
N THR A 43 12.17 2.53 -0.83
CA THR A 43 13.08 3.66 -0.69
C THR A 43 14.07 3.43 0.47
N PRO A 44 15.39 3.61 0.27
CA PRO A 44 16.37 3.49 1.34
C PRO A 44 16.14 4.53 2.43
N ARG A 45 16.24 4.12 3.70
CA ARG A 45 16.11 5.01 4.87
C ARG A 45 17.36 4.88 5.74
N PRO A 46 17.71 5.89 6.57
CA PRO A 46 18.94 5.88 7.38
C PRO A 46 19.13 4.62 8.24
N TYR A 47 18.04 3.96 8.62
CA TYR A 47 18.03 2.79 9.51
C TYR A 47 17.64 1.48 8.82
N ARG A 48 17.43 1.47 7.50
CA ARG A 48 16.93 0.29 6.78
C ARG A 48 17.30 0.34 5.30
N ASN A 49 17.87 -0.78 4.82
CA ASN A 49 18.05 -1.01 3.39
C ASN A 49 16.70 -1.19 2.68
N ARG A 50 16.61 -0.73 1.43
CA ARG A 50 15.40 -0.93 0.63
C ARG A 50 15.09 -2.42 0.43
N MET A 51 13.81 -2.77 0.48
CA MET A 51 13.33 -4.07 0.01
C MET A 51 13.36 -4.12 -1.53
N SER A 52 13.46 -5.33 -2.08
CA SER A 52 13.21 -5.51 -3.52
C SER A 52 11.74 -5.25 -3.83
N SER A 53 11.42 -4.96 -5.09
CA SER A 53 10.03 -4.77 -5.50
C SER A 53 9.19 -6.02 -5.23
N GLU A 54 9.69 -7.23 -5.48
CA GLU A 54 8.91 -8.45 -5.21
C GLU A 54 8.72 -8.71 -3.71
N ASP A 55 9.71 -8.40 -2.87
CA ASP A 55 9.52 -8.52 -1.42
C ASP A 55 8.48 -7.51 -0.93
N ALA A 56 8.50 -6.27 -1.45
CA ALA A 56 7.52 -5.25 -1.09
C ALA A 56 6.10 -5.63 -1.58
N LEU A 57 5.98 -6.18 -2.78
CA LEU A 57 4.69 -6.69 -3.28
C LEU A 57 4.18 -7.87 -2.44
N SER A 58 5.07 -8.76 -2.01
CA SER A 58 4.72 -9.89 -1.13
C SER A 58 4.23 -9.40 0.23
N GLU A 59 4.85 -8.36 0.81
CA GLU A 59 4.42 -7.77 2.07
C GLU A 59 3.03 -7.12 1.96
N LEU A 60 2.73 -6.44 0.84
CA LEU A 60 1.39 -5.91 0.58
C LEU A 60 0.35 -7.03 0.51
N GLN A 61 0.67 -8.13 -0.19
CA GLN A 61 -0.20 -9.29 -0.30
C GLN A 61 -0.45 -9.98 1.06
N ASN A 62 0.60 -10.12 1.89
CA ASN A 62 0.49 -10.71 3.23
C ASN A 62 -0.43 -9.90 4.16
N ASN A 63 -0.53 -8.59 3.93
CA ASN A 63 -1.37 -7.68 4.72
C ASN A 63 -2.70 -7.33 4.03
N SER A 64 -3.01 -7.98 2.90
CA SER A 64 -4.25 -7.83 2.16
C SER A 64 -5.45 -8.28 2.98
N GLY A 65 -6.56 -7.53 2.92
CA GLY A 65 -7.77 -7.77 3.71
C GLY A 65 -7.67 -7.34 5.17
N ASN A 66 -6.46 -7.10 5.68
CA ASN A 66 -6.21 -6.56 7.01
C ASN A 66 -5.85 -5.08 6.95
N GLN A 67 -4.62 -4.75 6.58
CA GLN A 67 -4.19 -3.37 6.50
C GLN A 67 -4.70 -2.70 5.22
N PHE A 68 -4.70 -3.46 4.13
CA PHE A 68 -4.96 -2.97 2.80
C PHE A 68 -6.23 -3.61 2.22
N ASP A 69 -6.84 -2.88 1.31
CA ASP A 69 -7.92 -3.39 0.48
C ASP A 69 -7.39 -4.45 -0.51
N THR A 70 -8.03 -5.62 -0.52
CA THR A 70 -7.61 -6.76 -1.33
C THR A 70 -7.66 -6.50 -2.83
N ASP A 71 -8.75 -5.86 -3.30
CA ASP A 71 -8.93 -5.60 -4.73
C ASP A 71 -7.90 -4.59 -5.23
N LEU A 72 -7.54 -3.62 -4.39
CA LEU A 72 -6.54 -2.62 -4.72
C LEU A 72 -5.12 -3.16 -4.67
N VAL A 73 -4.79 -4.04 -3.71
CA VAL A 73 -3.49 -4.71 -3.66
C VAL A 73 -3.25 -5.54 -4.91
N GLU A 74 -4.24 -6.33 -5.35
CA GLU A 74 -4.11 -7.15 -6.56
C GLU A 74 -3.81 -6.28 -7.80
N ARG A 75 -4.59 -5.19 -7.97
CA ARG A 75 -4.41 -4.23 -9.07
C ARG A 75 -3.05 -3.56 -9.02
N PHE A 76 -2.61 -3.13 -7.83
CA PHE A 76 -1.33 -2.47 -7.63
C PHE A 76 -0.16 -3.40 -7.98
N CYS A 77 -0.17 -4.65 -7.48
CA CYS A 77 0.85 -5.65 -7.80
C CYS A 77 0.95 -5.90 -9.30
N ARG A 78 -0.19 -6.02 -9.99
CA ARG A 78 -0.22 -6.20 -11.45
C ARG A 78 0.42 -5.02 -12.18
N ILE A 79 0.07 -3.78 -11.80
CA ILE A 79 0.61 -2.57 -12.44
C ILE A 79 2.12 -2.47 -12.24
N ILE A 80 2.63 -2.71 -11.02
CA ILE A 80 4.07 -2.63 -10.74
C ILE A 80 4.86 -3.68 -11.54
N ARG A 81 4.37 -4.92 -11.65
CA ARG A 81 5.02 -5.96 -12.44
C ARG A 81 5.11 -5.60 -13.92
N ILE A 82 4.05 -5.03 -14.48
CA ILE A 82 4.05 -4.53 -15.86
C ILE A 82 5.07 -3.41 -16.02
N ALA A 83 5.05 -2.41 -15.12
CA ALA A 83 5.97 -1.27 -15.17
C ALA A 83 7.46 -1.68 -15.09
N LYS A 84 7.79 -2.74 -14.32
CA LYS A 84 9.15 -3.28 -14.23
C LYS A 84 9.57 -4.12 -15.43
N GLN A 85 8.62 -4.78 -16.11
CA GLN A 85 8.90 -5.51 -17.35
C GLN A 85 9.19 -4.57 -18.51
N GLU A 86 8.51 -3.42 -18.57
CA GLU A 86 8.74 -2.38 -19.57
C GLU A 86 9.99 -1.54 -19.29
N ASN A 87 10.49 -1.55 -18.04
CA ASN A 87 11.70 -0.83 -17.66
C ASN A 87 12.52 -1.57 -16.57
N PRO A 88 13.38 -2.54 -16.94
CA PRO A 88 14.13 -3.37 -15.99
C PRO A 88 15.23 -2.63 -15.21
N ALA A 89 15.42 -1.33 -15.46
CA ALA A 89 16.50 -0.51 -14.90
C ALA A 89 16.09 0.38 -13.70
N ILE A 90 14.83 0.32 -13.25
CA ILE A 90 14.36 0.99 -12.02
C ILE A 90 14.11 -0.07 -10.95
#